data_AF-A0A6V7KJB4-F1
#
_entry.id   AF-A0A6V7KJB4-F1
#
_cell.length_a   1.000
_cell.length_b   1.000
_cell.length_c   1.000
_cell.angle_alpha   90.00
_cell.angle_beta   90.00
_cell.angle_gamma   90.00
#
_symmetry.space_group_name_H-M   'P 1'
#
loop_
_entity.id
_entity.type
_entity.pdbx_description
1 polymer ?
#
loop_
_entity_poly.entity_id
_entity_poly.type
_entity_poly.pdbx_seq_one_letter_code
_entity_poly.pdbx_strand_id
1 'polypeptide(L)' 'AAKLFNDIILYVIFVQYFISSFIICVSVFKLTKVTIDDPEFPFTVLYVGCLTIETFSYCWFGNEVMLE' A
#
# COMPACT_ATOMS: atom_id res chain seq x y z
N ALA A 1 -18.99 -17.43 -12.88
CA ALA A 1 -18.82 -15.96 -12.79
C ALA A 1 -18.10 -15.55 -11.51
N ALA A 2 -18.62 -15.88 -10.31
CA ALA A 2 -18.04 -15.45 -9.03
C ALA A 2 -16.59 -15.91 -8.76
N LYS A 3 -16.22 -17.17 -9.07
CA LYS A 3 -14.84 -17.65 -8.88
C LYS A 3 -13.80 -16.88 -9.72
N LEU A 4 -14.08 -16.68 -11.01
CA LEU A 4 -13.20 -15.94 -11.91
C LEU A 4 -12.98 -14.50 -11.42
N PHE A 5 -14.05 -13.85 -10.97
CA PHE A 5 -13.99 -12.49 -10.43
C PHE A 5 -13.13 -12.42 -9.17
N ASN A 6 -13.29 -13.38 -8.26
CA ASN A 6 -12.50 -13.49 -7.05
C ASN A 6 -11.00 -13.72 -7.35
N ASP A 7 -10.68 -14.60 -8.29
CA ASP A 7 -9.30 -14.89 -8.68
C ASP A 7 -8.61 -13.64 -9.28
N ILE A 8 -9.35 -12.86 -10.08
CA ILE A 8 -8.85 -11.58 -10.63
C ILE A 8 -8.62 -10.57 -9.49
N ILE A 9 -9.56 -10.40 -8.57
CA ILE A 9 -9.42 -9.47 -7.44
C ILE A 9 -8.22 -9.85 -6.58
N LEU A 10 -8.06 -11.12 -6.22
CA LEU A 10 -6.93 -11.59 -5.43
C LEU A 10 -5.60 -11.33 -6.14
N TYR A 11 -5.52 -11.59 -7.44
CA TYR A 11 -4.34 -11.30 -8.24
C TYR A 11 -4.02 -9.79 -8.27
N VAL A 12 -5.04 -8.95 -8.47
CA VAL A 12 -4.88 -7.48 -8.47
C VAL A 12 -4.40 -6.98 -7.12
N ILE A 13 -4.97 -7.48 -6.00
CA ILE A 13 -4.54 -7.12 -4.64
C ILE A 13 -3.09 -7.55 -4.39
N PHE A 14 -2.70 -8.74 -4.86
CA PHE A 14 -1.31 -9.23 -4.73
C PHE A 14 -0.32 -8.31 -5.47
N VAL A 15 -0.63 -7.96 -6.71
CA VAL A 15 0.21 -7.05 -7.51
C VAL A 15 0.25 -5.66 -6.89
N GLN A 16 -0.89 -5.15 -6.41
CA GLN A 16 -0.98 -3.86 -5.72
C GLN A 16 -0.10 -3.84 -4.47
N TYR A 17 -0.14 -4.90 -3.66
CA TYR A 17 0.70 -5.02 -2.46
C TYR A 17 2.19 -5.00 -2.81
N PHE A 18 2.59 -5.75 -3.84
CA PHE A 18 3.97 -5.80 -4.28
C PHE A 18 4.47 -4.44 -4.75
N ILE A 19 3.70 -3.74 -5.59
CA ILE A 19 4.03 -2.40 -6.08
C ILE A 19 4.10 -1.40 -4.92
N SER A 20 3.09 -1.37 -4.05
CA SER A 20 3.05 -0.49 -2.88
C SER A 20 4.26 -0.72 -1.96
N SER A 21 4.65 -1.98 -1.71
CA SER A 21 5.83 -2.30 -0.90
C SER A 21 7.12 -1.77 -1.52
N PHE A 22 7.28 -1.90 -2.84
CA PHE A 22 8.44 -1.39 -3.57
C PHE A 22 8.49 0.15 -3.50
N ILE A 23 7.35 0.80 -3.72
CA ILE A 23 7.23 2.24 -3.65
C ILE A 23 7.56 2.76 -2.24
N ILE A 24 7.02 2.14 -1.19
CA ILE A 24 7.32 2.50 0.20
C ILE A 24 8.83 2.41 0.47
N CYS A 25 9.49 1.33 0.06
CA CYS A 25 10.93 1.15 0.21
C CYS A 25 11.72 2.29 -0.47
N VAL A 26 11.38 2.62 -1.71
CA VAL A 26 12.06 3.70 -2.47
C VAL A 26 11.76 5.07 -1.85
N SER A 27 10.52 5.35 -1.48
CA SER A 27 10.11 6.61 -0.86
C SER A 27 10.77 6.83 0.50
N VAL A 28 10.83 5.81 1.36
CA VAL A 28 11.52 5.86 2.65
C VAL A 28 13.03 6.06 2.43
N PHE A 29 13.63 5.40 1.46
CA PHE A 29 15.03 5.63 1.10
C PHE A 29 15.27 7.07 0.62
N LYS A 30 14.35 7.65 -0.17
CA LYS A 30 14.41 9.07 -0.57
C LYS A 30 14.30 9.98 0.66
N LEU A 31 13.38 9.70 1.58
CA LEU A 31 13.18 10.42 2.84
C LEU A 31 14.44 10.46 3.72
N THR A 32 15.26 9.41 3.72
CA THR A 32 16.55 9.44 4.45
C THR A 32 17.58 10.41 3.88
N LYS A 33 17.42 10.86 2.63
CA LYS A 33 18.34 11.78 1.94
C LYS A 33 17.81 13.21 1.82
N VAL A 34 16.50 13.40 1.98
CA VAL A 34 15.85 14.71 1.87
C VAL A 34 15.85 15.38 3.24
N THR A 35 16.15 16.68 3.28
CA THR A 35 16.08 17.50 4.49
C THR A 35 14.63 17.84 4.83
N ILE A 36 14.32 17.97 6.13
CA ILE A 36 12.94 18.22 6.60
C ILE A 36 12.37 19.56 6.08
N ASP A 37 13.22 20.54 5.78
CA ASP A 37 12.81 21.83 5.21
C ASP A 37 12.42 21.76 3.72
N ASP A 38 12.61 20.62 3.07
CA ASP A 38 12.23 20.45 1.67
C ASP A 38 10.70 20.30 1.55
N PRO A 39 10.04 21.07 0.68
CA PRO A 39 8.59 21.00 0.51
C PRO A 39 8.11 19.63 0.01
N GLU A 40 8.96 18.79 -0.60
CA GLU A 40 8.63 17.43 -1.03
C GLU A 40 8.54 16.44 0.14
N PHE A 41 9.11 16.75 1.30
CA PHE A 41 9.08 15.90 2.49
C PHE A 41 7.66 15.57 2.96
N PRO A 42 6.78 16.54 3.28
CA PRO A 42 5.43 16.25 3.76
C PRO A 42 4.59 15.50 2.73
N PHE A 43 4.74 15.79 1.43
CA PHE A 43 4.03 15.06 0.37
C PHE A 43 4.47 13.60 0.28
N THR A 44 5.77 13.34 0.40
CA THR A 44 6.30 11.97 0.38
C THR A 44 5.82 11.17 1.59
N VAL A 45 5.78 11.80 2.78
CA VAL A 45 5.24 11.17 4.00
C VAL A 45 3.74 10.87 3.86
N LEU A 46 2.95 11.83 3.38
CA LEU A 46 1.51 11.63 3.12
C LEU A 46 1.28 10.50 2.13
N TYR A 47 2.05 10.44 1.05
CA TYR A 47 1.97 9.39 0.04
C TYR A 47 2.25 8.00 0.62
N VAL A 48 3.33 7.85 1.39
CA VAL A 48 3.65 6.58 2.08
C VAL A 48 2.57 6.20 3.09
N GLY A 49 2.02 7.18 3.82
CA GLY A 49 0.90 6.97 4.74
C GLY A 49 -0.35 6.46 4.04
N CYS A 50 -0.74 7.08 2.93
CA CYS A 50 -1.89 6.65 2.12
C CYS A 50 -1.74 5.22 1.61
N LEU A 51 -0.58 4.86 1.04
CA LEU A 51 -0.32 3.49 0.56
C LEU A 51 -0.39 2.45 1.67
N THR A 52 0.06 2.82 2.87
CA THR A 52 -0.01 1.96 4.06
C THR A 52 -1.46 1.75 4.51
N ILE A 53 -2.29 2.80 4.53
CA ILE A 53 -3.71 2.72 4.90
C ILE A 53 -4.49 1.89 3.88
N GLU A 54 -4.24 2.10 2.59
CA GLU A 54 -4.89 1.34 1.50
C GLU A 54 -4.64 -0.15 1.68
N THR A 55 -3.37 -0.52 1.93
CA THR A 55 -2.95 -1.90 2.18
C THR A 55 -3.54 -2.48 3.46
N PHE A 56 -3.50 -1.72 4.56
CA PHE A 56 -4.04 -2.16 5.85
C PHE A 56 -5.54 -2.44 5.79
N SER A 57 -6.28 -1.61 5.05
CA SER A 57 -7.72 -1.78 4.88
C SER A 57 -8.07 -3.12 4.23
N TYR A 58 -7.35 -3.53 3.17
CA TYR A 58 -7.55 -4.85 2.55
C TYR A 58 -7.23 -6.01 3.49
N CYS A 59 -6.16 -5.89 4.28
CA CYS A 59 -5.82 -6.89 5.30
C CYS A 59 -6.88 -6.99 6.40
N TRP A 60 -7.43 -5.85 6.82
CA TRP A 60 -8.50 -5.79 7.82
C TRP A 60 -9.75 -6.53 7.34
N PHE A 61 -10.25 -6.20 6.15
CA PHE A 61 -11.41 -6.87 5.57
C PHE A 61 -11.16 -8.36 5.32
N GLY A 62 -9.97 -8.72 4.82
CA GLY A 62 -9.62 -10.14 4.64
C GLY A 62 -9.58 -10.91 5.95
N ASN A 63 -9.13 -10.28 7.04
CA ASN A 63 -9.16 -10.87 8.38
C ASN A 63 -10.58 -11.01 8.93
N GLU A 64 -11.44 -10.01 8.73
CA GLU A 64 -12.85 -10.05 9.14
C GLU A 64 -13.60 -11.20 8.45
N VAL A 65 -13.40 -11.39 7.15
CA VAL A 65 -13.96 -12.50 6.36
C VAL A 65 -13.46 -13.88 6.81
N MET A 66 -12.27 -13.98 7.43
CA MET A 66 -11.77 -15.23 8.00
C MET A 66 -12.27 -15.50 9.43
N LEU A 67 -12.72 -14.46 10.14
CA LEU A 67 -13.21 -14.56 11.51
C LEU A 67 -14.72 -14.85 11.58
N GLU A 68 -15.47 -14.59 10.51
CA GLU A 68 -16.83 -15.12 10.27
C GLU A 68 -16.81 -16.56 9.72
#